data_AF-A0A3D1K6U9-F1
#
_entry.id   AF-A0A3D1K6U9-F1
#
_cell.length_a   1.000
_cell.length_b   1.000
_cell.length_c   1.000
_cell.angle_alpha   90.00
_cell.angle_beta   90.00
_cell.angle_gamma   90.00
#
_symmetry.space_group_name_H-M   'P 1'
#
loop_
_entity.id
_entity.type
_entity.pdbx_description
1 polymer ?
#
loop_
_entity_poly.entity_id
_entity_poly.type
_entity_poly.pdbx_seq_one_letter_code
_entity_poly.pdbx_strand_id
1 'polypeptide(L)'
;MNRVRNLRVNGWMVVCFVLTVFSAGANCVKAAEGYKEIGGGVEYQAAGEYSVARLNKILTSELAEFSDFKISFPEAKHAVTLYRVVYTTVVPELNNRPITVSGLIAVPQNVAGTLPVVSYQHGTVFSRTEVPSFPDESAETRLMIANFAAQGYVVIAADYLGKGVSVENDAFVIKDATAQTCLDMVLASRAVFSDLKIPTGELFLSGWSQGAYNTMVFLRKLETLGMPVRASAMAATPNDVYLLVNRLMNVSSELDVQWVVGVICLLINSYEQYYGLPGLSQGAIKPQYWQAARDLYVNKITWTQAAKLLPAKTRDLLQAEFIAGGSVLGNQFFRQLQANEAYCWRAKTPARLYYGQIDEVIAPHIATLPMKYQETMGGASMNAVFAGEGANHRGAFLFGILDQKKWFDELRKK
;
A
#
# COMPACT_ATOMS: atom_id res chain seq x y z
N MET A 1 72.93 14.96 -38.72
CA MET A 1 72.81 15.80 -39.92
C MET A 1 71.35 16.22 -40.09
N ASN A 2 71.10 17.54 -40.04
CA ASN A 2 69.97 18.31 -40.58
C ASN A 2 68.53 17.95 -40.11
N ARG A 3 67.69 18.87 -39.62
CA ARG A 3 67.71 20.35 -39.62
C ARG A 3 66.77 20.91 -38.53
N VAL A 4 67.15 22.09 -38.07
CA VAL A 4 66.54 22.99 -37.07
C VAL A 4 65.44 23.87 -37.72
N ARG A 5 64.43 24.28 -36.93
CA ARG A 5 63.87 25.66 -36.79
C ARG A 5 62.73 25.67 -35.76
N ASN A 6 62.97 26.10 -34.51
CA ASN A 6 62.82 27.48 -33.98
C ASN A 6 61.42 28.10 -34.14
N LEU A 7 60.72 28.35 -33.03
CA LEU A 7 60.43 29.71 -32.53
C LEU A 7 59.86 29.69 -31.11
N ARG A 8 60.07 30.80 -30.41
CA ARG A 8 60.12 30.96 -28.96
C ARG A 8 59.23 32.16 -28.61
N VAL A 9 58.63 32.10 -27.41
CA VAL A 9 58.15 33.20 -26.53
C VAL A 9 56.88 33.98 -26.91
N ASN A 10 55.88 33.94 -26.02
CA ASN A 10 55.36 35.06 -25.19
C ASN A 10 54.24 34.49 -24.31
N GLY A 11 54.33 34.59 -22.97
CA GLY A 11 53.70 35.67 -22.19
C GLY A 11 52.19 35.57 -22.35
N TRP A 12 51.36 35.35 -21.34
CA TRP A 12 51.04 36.30 -20.29
C TRP A 12 50.31 35.56 -19.16
N MET A 13 50.76 35.81 -17.94
CA MET A 13 50.08 35.48 -16.69
C MET A 13 48.94 36.49 -16.51
N VAL A 14 47.69 36.04 -16.43
CA VAL A 14 46.56 36.87 -15.98
C VAL A 14 46.00 36.25 -14.71
N VAL A 15 46.23 36.98 -13.63
CA VAL A 15 45.62 36.82 -12.31
C VAL A 15 44.36 37.70 -12.28
N CYS A 16 43.44 37.34 -11.38
CA CYS A 16 42.25 38.09 -10.93
C CYS A 16 40.97 37.80 -11.75
N PHE A 17 39.76 37.69 -11.18
CA PHE A 17 39.22 38.22 -9.92
C PHE A 17 38.18 37.25 -9.36
N VAL A 18 38.16 37.09 -8.04
CA VAL A 18 37.03 36.56 -7.28
C VAL A 18 35.90 37.57 -7.35
N LEU A 19 34.72 37.16 -7.82
CA LEU A 19 33.46 37.85 -7.59
C LEU A 19 32.44 36.83 -7.06
N THR A 20 32.35 36.81 -5.73
CA THR A 20 31.21 36.32 -4.97
C THR A 20 29.94 37.04 -5.44
N VAL A 21 29.00 36.30 -6.00
CA VAL A 21 27.60 36.71 -6.10
C VAL A 21 26.84 35.98 -5.00
N PHE A 22 26.48 36.73 -3.96
CA PHE A 22 25.45 36.33 -3.00
C PHE A 22 24.10 36.32 -3.73
N SER A 23 23.50 35.14 -3.90
CA SER A 23 22.04 35.04 -4.01
C SER A 23 21.50 34.53 -2.68
N ALA A 24 20.93 35.43 -1.90
CA ALA A 24 20.11 35.10 -0.74
C ALA A 24 18.84 34.40 -1.22
N GLY A 25 18.70 33.13 -0.85
CA GLY A 25 17.52 32.31 -1.05
C GLY A 25 17.61 31.13 -0.10
N ALA A 26 17.27 31.34 1.16
CA ALA A 26 17.25 30.32 2.19
C ALA A 26 16.15 29.29 1.87
N ASN A 27 16.54 28.16 1.29
CA ASN A 27 15.92 26.87 1.57
C ASN A 27 17.06 25.93 1.92
N CYS A 28 17.35 25.84 3.21
CA CYS A 28 18.27 24.86 3.75
C CYS A 28 17.61 23.49 3.63
N VAL A 29 17.71 22.86 2.46
CA VAL A 29 17.60 21.40 2.38
C VAL A 29 18.87 20.90 3.04
N LYS A 30 18.77 20.55 4.33
CA LYS A 30 19.79 19.73 4.97
C LYS A 30 20.03 18.54 4.05
N ALA A 31 21.29 18.32 3.66
CA ALA A 31 21.70 17.10 3.00
C ALA A 31 21.12 15.92 3.77
N ALA A 32 20.51 14.96 3.08
CA ALA A 32 19.99 13.74 3.69
C ALA A 32 21.16 13.03 4.38
N GLU A 33 21.24 13.13 5.71
CA GLU A 33 22.04 12.22 6.51
C GLU A 33 21.55 10.81 6.17
N GLY A 34 22.50 9.88 5.95
CA GLY A 34 22.18 8.50 5.63
C GLY A 34 21.30 7.85 6.71
N TYR A 35 20.81 6.65 6.42
CA TYR A 35 20.02 5.88 7.37
C TYR A 35 20.69 5.81 8.75
N LYS A 36 19.93 6.15 9.79
CA LYS A 36 20.30 5.95 11.18
C LYS A 36 19.85 4.56 11.61
N GLU A 37 20.81 3.74 12.04
CA GLU A 37 20.54 2.43 12.64
C GLU A 37 20.15 2.59 14.12
N ILE A 38 19.08 1.92 14.53
CA ILE A 38 18.59 1.91 15.93
C ILE A 38 18.66 0.51 16.58
N GLY A 39 19.12 -0.49 15.84
CA GLY A 39 19.25 -1.89 16.27
C GLY A 39 18.10 -2.79 15.82
N GLY A 40 18.28 -4.11 15.93
CA GLY A 40 17.27 -5.10 15.54
C GLY A 40 17.01 -5.17 14.03
N GLY A 41 17.95 -4.70 13.20
CA GLY A 41 17.79 -4.62 11.75
C GLY A 41 16.80 -3.54 11.31
N VAL A 42 16.58 -2.51 12.13
CA VAL A 42 15.76 -1.34 11.81
C VAL A 42 16.64 -0.12 11.61
N GLU A 43 16.42 0.55 10.49
CA GLU A 43 17.07 1.79 10.11
C GLU A 43 16.03 2.79 9.64
N TYR A 44 16.26 4.09 9.84
CA TYR A 44 15.36 5.11 9.31
C TYR A 44 16.11 6.38 8.89
N GLN A 45 15.52 7.13 7.98
CA GLN A 45 16.02 8.43 7.55
C GLN A 45 14.88 9.43 7.40
N ALA A 46 15.18 10.72 7.53
CA ALA A 46 14.24 11.76 7.15
C ALA A 46 13.93 11.66 5.64
N ALA A 47 12.66 11.74 5.29
CA ALA A 47 12.15 11.65 3.92
C ALA A 47 11.50 12.96 3.45
N GLY A 48 11.70 14.05 4.20
CA GLY A 48 11.16 15.37 3.91
C GLY A 48 10.00 15.77 4.81
N GLU A 49 9.36 16.88 4.47
CA GLU A 49 8.24 17.43 5.22
C GLU A 49 7.15 17.90 4.27
N TYR A 50 5.89 17.70 4.68
CA TYR A 50 4.75 18.29 4.03
C TYR A 50 4.23 19.47 4.86
N SER A 51 4.32 20.67 4.29
CA SER A 51 3.72 21.86 4.88
C SER A 51 2.18 21.80 4.84
N VAL A 52 1.52 22.60 5.69
CA VAL A 52 0.05 22.74 5.66
C VAL A 52 -0.46 23.11 4.26
N ALA A 53 0.23 24.01 3.56
CA ALA A 53 -0.14 24.39 2.19
C ALA A 53 -0.04 23.22 1.20
N ARG A 54 1.04 22.40 1.30
CA ARG A 54 1.20 21.19 0.49
C ARG A 54 0.07 20.19 0.75
N LEU A 55 -0.29 19.99 2.02
CA LEU A 55 -1.35 19.08 2.45
C LEU A 55 -2.72 19.56 1.97
N ASN A 56 -3.01 20.85 2.02
CA ASN A 56 -4.25 21.40 1.47
C ASN A 56 -4.32 21.26 -0.05
N LYS A 57 -3.20 21.33 -0.78
CA LYS A 57 -3.15 20.98 -2.21
C LYS A 57 -3.52 19.51 -2.46
N ILE A 58 -3.07 18.60 -1.59
CA ILE A 58 -3.46 17.17 -1.65
C ILE A 58 -4.98 17.03 -1.51
N LEU A 59 -5.55 17.69 -0.50
CA LEU A 59 -6.99 17.61 -0.17
C LEU A 59 -7.90 18.35 -1.16
N THR A 60 -7.34 19.02 -2.17
CA THR A 60 -8.10 19.81 -3.16
C THR A 60 -7.76 19.40 -4.58
N SER A 61 -6.70 19.95 -5.18
CA SER A 61 -6.38 19.73 -6.60
C SER A 61 -5.98 18.27 -6.89
N GLU A 62 -5.13 17.67 -6.06
CA GLU A 62 -4.71 16.27 -6.30
C GLU A 62 -5.82 15.27 -5.95
N LEU A 63 -6.70 15.60 -5.01
CA LEU A 63 -7.92 14.83 -4.76
C LEU A 63 -8.80 14.77 -6.02
N ALA A 64 -8.97 15.89 -6.73
CA ALA A 64 -9.72 15.94 -7.98
C ALA A 64 -9.05 15.15 -9.11
N GLU A 65 -7.72 15.08 -9.13
CA GLU A 65 -6.97 14.21 -10.06
C GLU A 65 -7.13 12.72 -9.71
N PHE A 66 -7.28 12.40 -8.42
CA PHE A 66 -7.43 11.03 -7.94
C PHE A 66 -8.81 10.43 -8.26
N SER A 67 -9.90 11.20 -8.11
CA SER A 67 -11.26 10.72 -8.35
C SER A 67 -12.25 11.85 -8.63
N ASP A 68 -13.22 11.58 -9.50
CA ASP A 68 -14.37 12.48 -9.75
C ASP A 68 -15.45 12.42 -8.66
N PHE A 69 -15.35 11.48 -7.70
CA PHE A 69 -16.30 11.32 -6.60
C PHE A 69 -16.34 12.58 -5.73
N LYS A 70 -17.53 13.17 -5.57
CA LYS A 70 -17.70 14.46 -4.88
C LYS A 70 -17.57 14.28 -3.38
N ILE A 71 -16.50 14.82 -2.81
CA ILE A 71 -16.21 14.81 -1.38
C ILE A 71 -15.36 16.02 -1.00
N SER A 72 -15.40 16.40 0.28
CA SER A 72 -14.55 17.46 0.83
C SER A 72 -13.98 17.02 2.18
N PHE A 73 -12.72 17.37 2.41
CA PHE A 73 -11.98 17.08 3.63
C PHE A 73 -11.72 18.37 4.41
N PRO A 74 -11.64 18.31 5.76
CA PRO A 74 -11.23 19.46 6.55
C PRO A 74 -9.79 19.86 6.21
N GLU A 75 -9.49 21.15 6.25
CA GLU A 75 -8.13 21.66 6.02
C GLU A 75 -7.12 21.06 7.00
N ALA A 76 -5.89 20.89 6.52
CA ALA A 76 -4.75 20.43 7.30
C ALA A 76 -4.46 21.40 8.46
N LYS A 77 -4.27 20.86 9.66
CA LYS A 77 -3.99 21.65 10.88
C LYS A 77 -2.51 21.67 11.24
N HIS A 78 -1.81 20.59 10.90
CA HIS A 78 -0.40 20.39 11.23
C HIS A 78 0.39 20.10 9.97
N ALA A 79 1.58 20.69 9.88
CA ALA A 79 2.61 20.18 8.97
C ALA A 79 3.04 18.78 9.44
N VAL A 80 3.65 18.00 8.55
CA VAL A 80 3.98 16.60 8.80
C VAL A 80 5.43 16.32 8.40
N THR A 81 6.21 15.77 9.32
CA THR A 81 7.56 15.25 9.04
C THR A 81 7.46 13.79 8.62
N LEU A 82 8.18 13.43 7.56
CA LEU A 82 8.16 12.10 6.96
C LEU A 82 9.48 11.39 7.22
N TYR A 83 9.40 10.11 7.53
CA TYR A 83 10.55 9.23 7.66
C TYR A 83 10.34 7.99 6.81
N ARG A 84 11.40 7.57 6.12
CA ARG A 84 11.47 6.25 5.52
C ARG A 84 12.13 5.32 6.52
N VAL A 85 11.51 4.17 6.72
CA VAL A 85 12.03 3.09 7.57
C VAL A 85 12.37 1.91 6.70
N VAL A 86 13.52 1.29 6.97
CA VAL A 86 13.95 0.01 6.42
C VAL A 86 14.03 -0.97 7.57
N TYR A 87 13.42 -2.14 7.40
CA TYR A 87 13.38 -3.17 8.44
C TYR A 87 13.44 -4.56 7.82
N THR A 88 13.82 -5.53 8.65
CA THR A 88 13.79 -6.94 8.27
C THR A 88 12.44 -7.55 8.64
N THR A 89 11.86 -8.30 7.72
CA THR A 89 10.72 -9.20 7.98
C THR A 89 11.07 -10.62 7.54
N VAL A 90 10.18 -11.57 7.77
CA VAL A 90 10.33 -12.97 7.32
C VAL A 90 9.16 -13.37 6.43
N VAL A 91 9.39 -14.33 5.55
CA VAL A 91 8.37 -14.90 4.65
C VAL A 91 7.97 -16.29 5.15
N PRO A 92 6.85 -16.43 5.90
CA PRO A 92 6.43 -17.72 6.46
C PRO A 92 6.29 -18.82 5.41
N GLU A 93 5.72 -18.48 4.24
CA GLU A 93 5.54 -19.38 3.11
C GLU A 93 6.87 -19.89 2.52
N LEU A 94 7.99 -19.18 2.78
CA LEU A 94 9.34 -19.58 2.37
C LEU A 94 10.21 -19.93 3.58
N ASN A 95 9.66 -20.69 4.53
CA ASN A 95 10.36 -21.15 5.74
C ASN A 95 10.98 -20.01 6.57
N ASN A 96 10.24 -18.93 6.74
CA ASN A 96 10.68 -17.71 7.45
C ASN A 96 11.97 -17.09 6.89
N ARG A 97 12.20 -17.18 5.57
CA ARG A 97 13.35 -16.52 4.93
C ARG A 97 13.34 -15.02 5.25
N PRO A 98 14.43 -14.45 5.80
CA PRO A 98 14.49 -13.03 6.11
C PRO A 98 14.65 -12.21 4.84
N ILE A 99 14.01 -11.06 4.81
CA ILE A 99 14.03 -10.12 3.70
C ILE A 99 14.00 -8.68 4.21
N THR A 100 14.64 -7.79 3.46
CA THR A 100 14.59 -6.34 3.73
C THR A 100 13.39 -5.74 3.01
N VAL A 101 12.65 -4.91 3.73
CA VAL A 101 11.48 -4.16 3.26
C VAL A 101 11.53 -2.74 3.80
N SER A 102 10.66 -1.87 3.28
CA SER A 102 10.55 -0.48 3.71
C SER A 102 9.12 -0.08 4.06
N GLY A 103 9.02 1.11 4.67
CA GLY A 103 7.75 1.74 4.95
C GLY A 103 7.90 3.23 5.28
N LEU A 104 6.77 3.84 5.59
CA LEU A 104 6.61 5.24 5.95
C LEU A 104 6.27 5.39 7.42
N ILE A 105 6.87 6.38 8.07
CA ILE A 105 6.34 7.00 9.28
C ILE A 105 6.10 8.48 8.99
N ALA A 106 4.88 8.96 9.21
CA ALA A 106 4.50 10.36 9.06
C ALA A 106 4.00 10.91 10.40
N VAL A 107 4.68 11.94 10.90
CA VAL A 107 4.51 12.48 12.26
C VAL A 107 4.01 13.92 12.17
N PRO A 108 2.88 14.27 12.81
CA PRO A 108 2.41 15.65 12.85
C PRO A 108 3.32 16.52 13.70
N GLN A 109 3.59 17.72 13.21
CA GLN A 109 4.36 18.73 13.93
C GLN A 109 3.48 19.50 14.93
N ASN A 110 4.08 19.90 16.05
CA ASN A 110 3.47 20.79 17.04
C ASN A 110 2.16 20.25 17.66
N VAL A 111 2.05 18.93 17.81
CA VAL A 111 0.94 18.29 18.55
C VAL A 111 1.45 17.84 19.91
N ALA A 112 0.80 18.31 20.97
CA ALA A 112 1.14 17.94 22.33
C ALA A 112 0.46 16.63 22.76
N GLY A 113 1.08 15.95 23.73
CA GLY A 113 0.53 14.75 24.36
C GLY A 113 0.78 13.48 23.55
N THR A 114 0.06 12.42 23.92
CA THR A 114 0.22 11.09 23.31
C THR A 114 -0.54 11.02 21.98
N LEU A 115 0.16 10.66 20.90
CA LEU A 115 -0.40 10.61 19.56
C LEU A 115 -1.02 9.23 19.27
N PRO A 116 -2.27 9.15 18.78
CA PRO A 116 -2.80 7.89 18.26
C PRO A 116 -2.03 7.49 17.00
N VAL A 117 -1.92 6.19 16.77
CA VAL A 117 -1.26 5.65 15.58
C VAL A 117 -2.31 5.03 14.67
N VAL A 118 -2.29 5.38 13.40
CA VAL A 118 -3.01 4.63 12.36
C VAL A 118 -2.00 3.88 11.50
N SER A 119 -2.14 2.55 11.45
CA SER A 119 -1.44 1.72 10.48
C SER A 119 -2.27 1.65 9.20
N TYR A 120 -1.77 2.23 8.12
CA TYR A 120 -2.40 2.19 6.81
C TYR A 120 -1.79 1.09 5.95
N GLN A 121 -2.65 0.28 5.35
CA GLN A 121 -2.30 -0.69 4.34
C GLN A 121 -2.81 -0.17 2.98
N HIS A 122 -1.86 0.16 2.10
CA HIS A 122 -2.12 0.69 0.76
C HIS A 122 -2.71 -0.36 -0.19
N GLY A 123 -3.41 0.11 -1.23
CA GLY A 123 -4.03 -0.72 -2.26
C GLY A 123 -3.04 -1.29 -3.28
N THR A 124 -3.57 -1.85 -4.36
CA THR A 124 -2.73 -2.46 -5.41
C THR A 124 -1.92 -1.41 -6.15
N VAL A 125 -0.62 -1.65 -6.26
CA VAL A 125 0.30 -0.83 -7.05
C VAL A 125 1.05 -1.71 -8.04
N PHE A 126 1.18 -1.25 -9.29
CA PHE A 126 1.90 -2.01 -10.30
C PHE A 126 3.40 -1.72 -10.29
N SER A 127 3.81 -0.48 -10.02
CA SER A 127 5.21 -0.12 -9.89
C SER A 127 5.82 -0.58 -8.55
N ARG A 128 7.13 -0.34 -8.39
CA ARG A 128 7.84 -0.57 -7.13
C ARG A 128 7.75 0.62 -6.18
N THR A 129 7.59 1.83 -6.70
CA THR A 129 7.77 3.09 -5.97
C THR A 129 6.48 3.87 -5.74
N GLU A 130 5.33 3.48 -6.29
CA GLU A 130 4.03 4.09 -5.93
C GLU A 130 3.53 3.67 -4.52
N VAL A 131 4.45 3.47 -3.58
CA VAL A 131 4.25 2.92 -2.23
C VAL A 131 4.51 3.95 -1.13
N PRO A 132 4.11 3.68 0.13
CA PRO A 132 4.19 4.67 1.20
C PRO A 132 5.56 5.28 1.45
N SER A 133 6.66 4.52 1.37
CA SER A 133 8.01 5.04 1.60
C SER A 133 8.51 6.01 0.51
N PHE A 134 7.75 6.16 -0.59
CA PHE A 134 7.93 7.13 -1.65
C PHE A 134 6.61 7.91 -1.83
N PRO A 135 6.19 8.70 -0.83
CA PRO A 135 4.84 9.23 -0.76
C PRO A 135 4.52 10.22 -1.91
N ASP A 136 5.53 10.87 -2.49
CA ASP A 136 5.35 11.74 -3.67
C ASP A 136 4.94 10.99 -4.94
N GLU A 137 5.09 9.67 -4.98
CA GLU A 137 4.62 8.80 -6.07
C GLU A 137 3.30 8.09 -5.71
N SER A 138 2.88 8.10 -4.44
CA SER A 138 1.70 7.38 -3.95
C SER A 138 0.54 8.31 -3.59
N ALA A 139 -0.39 8.53 -4.54
CA ALA A 139 -1.53 9.45 -4.35
C ALA A 139 -2.43 9.06 -3.16
N GLU A 140 -2.72 7.77 -2.97
CA GLU A 140 -3.51 7.29 -1.83
C GLU A 140 -2.81 7.53 -0.49
N THR A 141 -1.48 7.34 -0.43
CA THR A 141 -0.70 7.56 0.79
C THR A 141 -0.71 9.05 1.13
N ARG A 142 -0.58 9.93 0.13
CA ARG A 142 -0.69 11.38 0.34
C ARG A 142 -2.04 11.77 0.96
N LEU A 143 -3.13 11.19 0.47
CA LEU A 143 -4.46 11.41 1.04
C LEU A 143 -4.55 10.93 2.49
N MET A 144 -3.95 9.79 2.82
CA MET A 144 -3.86 9.31 4.21
C MET A 144 -3.04 10.24 5.11
N ILE A 145 -1.88 10.71 4.65
CA ILE A 145 -1.07 11.70 5.38
C ILE A 145 -1.88 12.98 5.62
N ALA A 146 -2.58 13.49 4.60
CA ALA A 146 -3.34 14.72 4.70
C ALA A 146 -4.61 14.60 5.56
N ASN A 147 -5.30 13.46 5.54
CA ASN A 147 -6.53 13.26 6.31
C ASN A 147 -6.28 12.80 7.77
N PHE A 148 -5.17 12.11 8.03
CA PHE A 148 -4.82 11.61 9.38
C PHE A 148 -3.67 12.35 10.01
N ALA A 149 -2.50 12.35 9.38
CA ALA A 149 -1.31 12.94 9.98
C ALA A 149 -1.52 14.44 10.19
N ALA A 150 -1.99 15.16 9.18
CA ALA A 150 -2.28 16.59 9.32
C ALA A 150 -3.37 16.94 10.35
N GLN A 151 -4.09 15.94 10.87
CA GLN A 151 -5.14 16.05 11.90
C GLN A 151 -4.70 15.48 13.26
N GLY A 152 -3.40 15.18 13.45
CA GLY A 152 -2.83 14.82 14.75
C GLY A 152 -2.67 13.33 15.04
N TYR A 153 -2.70 12.47 14.02
CA TYR A 153 -2.35 11.05 14.14
C TYR A 153 -0.92 10.82 13.66
N VAL A 154 -0.22 9.83 14.19
CA VAL A 154 0.93 9.26 13.48
C VAL A 154 0.42 8.27 12.45
N VAL A 155 0.85 8.40 11.19
CA VAL A 155 0.54 7.42 10.14
C VAL A 155 1.76 6.55 9.92
N ILE A 156 1.57 5.23 9.98
CA ILE A 156 2.59 4.26 9.59
C ILE A 156 2.07 3.37 8.48
N ALA A 157 2.91 3.01 7.53
CA ALA A 157 2.50 2.16 6.41
C ALA A 157 3.66 1.36 5.85
N ALA A 158 3.47 0.05 5.67
CA ALA A 158 4.46 -0.80 5.01
C ALA A 158 4.31 -0.70 3.49
N ASP A 159 5.41 -0.85 2.76
CA ASP A 159 5.38 -0.95 1.28
C ASP A 159 4.98 -2.34 0.78
N TYR A 160 5.01 -3.33 1.68
CA TYR A 160 4.94 -4.76 1.37
C TYR A 160 6.21 -5.36 0.77
N LEU A 161 6.28 -6.67 0.84
CA LEU A 161 7.31 -7.49 0.25
C LEU A 161 7.32 -7.32 -1.28
N GLY A 162 8.50 -7.03 -1.83
CA GLY A 162 8.71 -6.90 -3.27
C GLY A 162 8.39 -5.51 -3.83
N LYS A 163 8.15 -4.55 -2.94
CA LYS A 163 7.98 -3.12 -3.26
C LYS A 163 8.98 -2.27 -2.50
N GLY A 164 9.00 -0.97 -2.82
CA GLY A 164 9.90 0.00 -2.22
C GLY A 164 11.35 -0.42 -2.40
N VAL A 165 12.08 -0.53 -1.30
CA VAL A 165 13.50 -0.93 -1.30
C VAL A 165 13.73 -2.45 -1.39
N SER A 166 12.68 -3.26 -1.24
CA SER A 166 12.79 -4.71 -1.33
C SER A 166 13.35 -5.10 -2.70
N VAL A 167 14.07 -6.22 -2.82
CA VAL A 167 14.59 -6.74 -4.12
C VAL A 167 13.79 -7.94 -4.63
N GLU A 168 12.83 -8.41 -3.83
CA GLU A 168 11.96 -9.53 -4.17
C GLU A 168 10.90 -9.13 -5.22
N ASN A 169 10.24 -10.12 -5.79
CA ASN A 169 9.00 -9.90 -6.55
C ASN A 169 7.82 -9.70 -5.59
N ASP A 170 6.76 -9.04 -6.04
CA ASP A 170 5.58 -8.72 -5.24
C ASP A 170 4.91 -9.97 -4.64
N ALA A 171 4.81 -10.05 -3.31
CA ALA A 171 4.01 -11.07 -2.61
C ALA A 171 2.55 -10.62 -2.52
N PHE A 172 1.93 -10.46 -3.69
CA PHE A 172 0.55 -10.03 -3.83
C PHE A 172 -0.41 -11.08 -3.25
N VAL A 173 -1.14 -10.70 -2.18
CA VAL A 173 -2.18 -11.52 -1.50
C VAL A 173 -1.61 -12.85 -0.96
N ILE A 174 -0.42 -12.79 -0.36
CA ILE A 174 0.23 -13.91 0.34
C ILE A 174 -0.01 -13.74 1.84
N LYS A 175 -0.98 -14.48 2.37
CA LYS A 175 -1.64 -14.19 3.67
C LYS A 175 -0.69 -13.99 4.85
N ASP A 176 0.22 -14.93 5.11
CA ASP A 176 1.04 -14.89 6.32
C ASP A 176 2.22 -13.92 6.17
N ALA A 177 2.84 -13.88 4.98
CA ALA A 177 3.86 -12.87 4.65
C ALA A 177 3.31 -11.44 4.74
N THR A 178 2.11 -11.19 4.21
CA THR A 178 1.44 -9.89 4.31
C THR A 178 1.23 -9.49 5.77
N ALA A 179 0.66 -10.38 6.58
CA ALA A 179 0.40 -10.08 7.99
C ALA A 179 1.70 -9.91 8.79
N GLN A 180 2.74 -10.70 8.49
CA GLN A 180 4.07 -10.56 9.10
C GLN A 180 4.72 -9.22 8.77
N THR A 181 4.70 -8.82 7.49
CA THR A 181 5.28 -7.54 7.05
C THR A 181 4.61 -6.35 7.76
N CYS A 182 3.28 -6.38 7.89
CA CYS A 182 2.55 -5.32 8.59
C CYS A 182 2.85 -5.30 10.10
N LEU A 183 2.99 -6.47 10.74
CA LEU A 183 3.39 -6.59 12.14
C LEU A 183 4.78 -5.99 12.37
N ASP A 184 5.75 -6.39 11.54
CA ASP A 184 7.13 -5.92 11.68
C ASP A 184 7.24 -4.41 11.41
N MET A 185 6.41 -3.84 10.53
CA MET A 185 6.29 -2.40 10.39
C MET A 185 5.82 -1.71 11.68
N VAL A 186 4.84 -2.27 12.41
CA VAL A 186 4.41 -1.73 13.70
C VAL A 186 5.53 -1.80 14.74
N LEU A 187 6.27 -2.92 14.78
CA LEU A 187 7.39 -3.09 15.71
C LEU A 187 8.56 -2.15 15.40
N ALA A 188 8.94 -2.05 14.12
CA ALA A 188 9.96 -1.12 13.65
C ALA A 188 9.57 0.34 13.94
N SER A 189 8.29 0.69 13.73
CA SER A 189 7.78 2.01 14.05
C SER A 189 7.88 2.34 15.53
N ARG A 190 7.57 1.39 16.42
CA ARG A 190 7.73 1.59 17.87
C ARG A 190 9.19 1.85 18.27
N ALA A 191 10.13 1.16 17.64
CA ALA A 191 11.55 1.42 17.87
C ALA A 191 11.95 2.84 17.43
N VAL A 192 11.51 3.27 16.23
CA VAL A 192 11.76 4.63 15.73
C VAL A 192 11.08 5.69 16.61
N PHE A 193 9.86 5.45 17.09
CA PHE A 193 9.18 6.37 18.02
C PHE A 193 9.94 6.53 19.33
N SER A 194 10.47 5.43 19.87
CA SER A 194 11.28 5.46 21.09
C SER A 194 12.55 6.29 20.91
N ASP A 195 13.25 6.12 19.79
CA ASP A 195 14.47 6.87 19.48
C ASP A 195 14.19 8.36 19.23
N LEU A 196 13.13 8.69 18.50
CA LEU A 196 12.67 10.06 18.25
C LEU A 196 11.95 10.68 19.46
N LYS A 197 11.73 9.94 20.54
CA LYS A 197 10.98 10.35 21.75
C LYS A 197 9.55 10.83 21.44
N ILE A 198 8.88 10.15 20.51
CA ILE A 198 7.49 10.43 20.13
C ILE A 198 6.55 9.60 21.00
N PRO A 199 5.77 10.21 21.91
CA PRO A 199 4.79 9.47 22.70
C PRO A 199 3.62 9.03 21.82
N THR A 200 3.40 7.71 21.75
CA THR A 200 2.31 7.11 20.97
C THR A 200 1.37 6.29 21.85
N GLY A 201 0.10 6.22 21.43
CA GLY A 201 -0.98 5.63 22.21
C GLY A 201 -1.71 4.53 21.44
N GLU A 202 -3.04 4.63 21.40
CA GLU A 202 -3.92 3.64 20.76
C GLU A 202 -3.54 3.39 19.29
N LEU A 203 -3.62 2.11 18.89
CA LEU A 203 -3.42 1.67 17.52
C LEU A 203 -4.78 1.48 16.82
N PHE A 204 -4.91 2.11 15.67
CA PHE A 204 -5.99 1.95 14.71
C PHE A 204 -5.44 1.34 13.43
N LEU A 205 -6.28 0.58 12.72
CA LEU A 205 -5.92 0.01 11.42
C LEU A 205 -6.81 0.56 10.33
N SER A 206 -6.23 0.78 9.16
CA SER A 206 -6.92 1.32 7.99
C SER A 206 -6.41 0.67 6.72
N GLY A 207 -7.28 0.38 5.75
CA GLY A 207 -6.82 -0.12 4.46
C GLY A 207 -7.86 -0.01 3.35
N TRP A 208 -7.40 -0.08 2.11
CA TRP A 208 -8.24 -0.02 0.91
C TRP A 208 -7.87 -1.11 -0.10
N SER A 209 -8.87 -1.76 -0.71
CA SER A 209 -8.66 -2.74 -1.78
C SER A 209 -7.79 -3.92 -1.32
N GLN A 210 -6.67 -4.23 -2.01
CA GLN A 210 -5.65 -5.15 -1.49
C GLN A 210 -5.24 -4.80 -0.05
N GLY A 211 -5.05 -3.52 0.23
CA GLY A 211 -4.72 -3.02 1.57
C GLY A 211 -5.78 -3.33 2.60
N ALA A 212 -7.07 -3.29 2.24
CA ALA A 212 -8.16 -3.68 3.13
C ALA A 212 -8.13 -5.19 3.47
N TYR A 213 -7.78 -6.04 2.50
CA TYR A 213 -7.50 -7.46 2.75
C TYR A 213 -6.31 -7.62 3.69
N ASN A 214 -5.22 -6.90 3.42
CA ASN A 214 -4.02 -6.91 4.26
C ASN A 214 -4.35 -6.48 5.70
N THR A 215 -5.16 -5.44 5.89
CA THR A 215 -5.64 -4.99 7.20
C THR A 215 -6.42 -6.08 7.93
N MET A 216 -7.27 -6.84 7.24
CA MET A 216 -8.07 -7.90 7.87
C MET A 216 -7.20 -9.08 8.34
N VAL A 217 -6.29 -9.57 7.50
CA VAL A 217 -5.36 -10.65 7.89
C VAL A 217 -4.36 -10.17 8.96
N PHE A 218 -3.96 -8.91 8.90
CA PHE A 218 -3.12 -8.28 9.92
C PHE A 218 -3.84 -8.14 11.26
N LEU A 219 -5.11 -7.71 11.25
CA LEU A 219 -5.94 -7.62 12.45
C LEU A 219 -6.04 -8.98 13.15
N ARG A 220 -6.34 -10.05 12.39
CA ARG A 220 -6.37 -11.42 12.92
C ARG A 220 -5.05 -11.80 13.59
N LYS A 221 -3.91 -11.43 12.99
CA LYS A 221 -2.58 -11.68 13.57
C LYS A 221 -2.37 -10.93 14.89
N LEU A 222 -2.71 -9.64 14.95
CA LEU A 222 -2.61 -8.85 16.18
C LEU A 222 -3.49 -9.42 17.30
N GLU A 223 -4.74 -9.79 17.00
CA GLU A 223 -5.66 -10.39 17.97
C GLU A 223 -5.21 -11.76 18.49
N THR A 224 -4.53 -12.53 17.64
CA THR A 224 -3.91 -13.82 18.00
C THR A 224 -2.74 -13.61 18.96
N LEU A 225 -1.95 -12.56 18.74
CA LEU A 225 -0.82 -12.17 19.60
C LEU A 225 -1.24 -11.39 20.85
N GLY A 226 -2.53 -11.11 21.03
CA GLY A 226 -3.04 -10.28 22.13
C GLY A 226 -2.60 -8.81 22.07
N MET A 227 -2.19 -8.33 20.88
CA MET A 227 -1.83 -6.93 20.67
C MET A 227 -3.10 -6.08 20.53
N PRO A 228 -3.30 -5.05 21.38
CA PRO A 228 -4.53 -4.29 21.37
C PRO A 228 -4.65 -3.43 20.11
N VAL A 229 -5.82 -3.50 19.47
CA VAL A 229 -6.26 -2.61 18.38
C VAL A 229 -7.58 -1.98 18.80
N ARG A 230 -7.63 -0.64 18.79
CA ARG A 230 -8.79 0.10 19.25
C ARG A 230 -9.98 -0.05 18.30
N ALA A 231 -9.72 0.07 17.00
CA ALA A 231 -10.68 -0.15 15.93
C ALA A 231 -9.96 -0.36 14.58
N SER A 232 -10.67 -0.96 13.63
CA SER A 232 -10.19 -1.15 12.27
C SER A 232 -11.20 -0.64 11.24
N ALA A 233 -10.74 -0.05 10.14
CA ALA A 233 -11.62 0.37 9.05
C ALA A 233 -11.05 -0.05 7.70
N MET A 234 -11.91 -0.58 6.84
CA MET A 234 -11.49 -1.26 5.61
C MET A 234 -12.42 -0.86 4.49
N ALA A 235 -11.89 -0.38 3.36
CA ALA A 235 -12.69 0.04 2.22
C ALA A 235 -12.50 -0.90 1.02
N ALA A 236 -13.60 -1.29 0.38
CA ALA A 236 -13.60 -2.17 -0.79
C ALA A 236 -12.79 -3.46 -0.56
N THR A 237 -13.10 -4.18 0.52
CA THR A 237 -12.29 -5.33 0.95
C THR A 237 -12.55 -6.58 0.11
N PRO A 238 -11.54 -7.20 -0.52
CA PRO A 238 -11.67 -8.51 -1.14
C PRO A 238 -11.60 -9.61 -0.08
N ASN A 239 -12.62 -9.73 0.77
CA ASN A 239 -12.62 -10.63 1.93
C ASN A 239 -12.48 -12.10 1.55
N ASP A 240 -13.12 -12.51 0.46
CA ASP A 240 -13.07 -13.87 -0.08
C ASP A 240 -12.41 -13.83 -1.46
N VAL A 241 -11.12 -14.18 -1.50
CA VAL A 241 -10.30 -14.12 -2.72
C VAL A 241 -10.75 -15.20 -3.71
N TYR A 242 -11.21 -16.35 -3.23
CA TYR A 242 -11.77 -17.40 -4.08
C TYR A 242 -13.04 -16.93 -4.78
N LEU A 243 -13.97 -16.32 -4.05
CA LEU A 243 -15.21 -15.75 -4.60
C LEU A 243 -14.92 -14.64 -5.60
N LEU A 244 -14.00 -13.72 -5.26
CA LEU A 244 -13.60 -12.63 -6.16
C LEU A 244 -13.06 -13.17 -7.49
N VAL A 245 -12.08 -14.08 -7.45
CA VAL A 245 -11.49 -14.65 -8.67
C VAL A 245 -12.53 -15.42 -9.46
N ASN A 246 -13.36 -16.24 -8.82
CA ASN A 246 -14.43 -16.97 -9.52
C ASN A 246 -15.44 -16.03 -10.19
N ARG A 247 -15.82 -14.94 -9.54
CA ARG A 247 -16.68 -13.92 -10.13
C ARG A 247 -16.01 -13.33 -11.37
N LEU A 248 -14.74 -12.93 -11.29
CA LEU A 248 -14.02 -12.30 -12.40
C LEU A 248 -13.82 -13.22 -13.62
N MET A 249 -13.74 -14.55 -13.40
CA MET A 249 -13.61 -15.53 -14.48
C MET A 249 -14.93 -15.88 -15.17
N ASN A 250 -16.03 -15.91 -14.40
CA ASN A 250 -17.29 -16.51 -14.84
C ASN A 250 -18.41 -15.50 -15.06
N VAL A 251 -18.36 -14.33 -14.41
CA VAL A 251 -19.41 -13.30 -14.47
C VAL A 251 -18.82 -12.03 -15.04
N SER A 252 -19.25 -11.67 -16.24
CA SER A 252 -18.93 -10.39 -16.85
C SER A 252 -19.83 -9.29 -16.27
N SER A 253 -19.24 -8.15 -15.94
CA SER A 253 -19.97 -6.92 -15.63
C SER A 253 -19.57 -5.79 -16.57
N GLU A 254 -20.54 -4.93 -16.87
CA GLU A 254 -20.30 -3.68 -17.58
C GLU A 254 -19.41 -2.72 -16.77
N LEU A 255 -19.41 -2.85 -15.43
CA LEU A 255 -18.53 -2.07 -14.57
C LEU A 255 -17.07 -2.51 -14.69
N ASP A 256 -16.79 -3.77 -15.05
CA ASP A 256 -15.42 -4.30 -14.97
C ASP A 256 -14.42 -3.48 -15.80
N VAL A 257 -13.33 -3.10 -15.15
CA VAL A 257 -12.27 -2.26 -15.71
C VAL A 257 -11.01 -3.08 -16.03
N GLN A 258 -10.30 -2.69 -17.09
CA GLN A 258 -9.18 -3.46 -17.63
C GLN A 258 -8.06 -3.70 -16.61
N TRP A 259 -7.81 -2.76 -15.70
CA TRP A 259 -6.69 -2.89 -14.75
C TRP A 259 -6.85 -4.06 -13.77
N VAL A 260 -8.05 -4.60 -13.59
CA VAL A 260 -8.28 -5.85 -12.86
C VAL A 260 -7.57 -7.04 -13.51
N VAL A 261 -7.36 -7.03 -14.84
CA VAL A 261 -6.55 -8.05 -15.53
C VAL A 261 -5.11 -8.03 -15.03
N GLY A 262 -4.54 -6.84 -14.81
CA GLY A 262 -3.21 -6.69 -14.20
C GLY A 262 -3.16 -7.26 -12.79
N VAL A 263 -4.20 -7.05 -11.98
CA VAL A 263 -4.32 -7.62 -10.63
C VAL A 263 -4.29 -9.15 -10.66
N ILE A 264 -4.99 -9.77 -11.61
CA ILE A 264 -4.97 -11.22 -11.79
C ILE A 264 -3.60 -11.72 -12.23
N CYS A 265 -2.89 -10.98 -13.08
CA CYS A 265 -1.50 -11.29 -13.43
C CYS A 265 -0.58 -11.29 -12.19
N LEU A 266 -0.72 -10.29 -11.30
CA LEU A 266 0.04 -10.24 -10.05
C LEU A 266 -0.28 -11.44 -9.15
N LEU A 267 -1.57 -11.73 -8.96
CA LEU A 267 -2.04 -12.83 -8.11
C LEU A 267 -1.51 -14.20 -8.56
N ILE A 268 -1.67 -14.54 -9.84
CA ILE A 268 -1.27 -15.83 -10.39
C ILE A 268 0.26 -16.02 -10.28
N ASN A 269 1.04 -15.00 -10.66
CA ASN A 269 2.50 -15.08 -10.58
C ASN A 269 3.00 -15.10 -9.13
N SER A 270 2.38 -14.33 -8.23
CA SER A 270 2.68 -14.32 -6.80
C SER A 270 2.42 -15.69 -6.18
N TYR A 271 1.27 -16.32 -6.48
CA TYR A 271 0.93 -17.62 -5.94
C TYR A 271 1.84 -18.73 -6.46
N GLU A 272 2.23 -18.67 -7.73
CA GLU A 272 3.24 -19.58 -8.29
C GLU A 272 4.54 -19.52 -7.49
N GLN A 273 5.03 -18.31 -7.22
CA GLN A 273 6.30 -18.09 -6.54
C GLN A 273 6.25 -18.44 -5.04
N TYR A 274 5.26 -17.92 -4.31
CA TYR A 274 5.27 -17.96 -2.85
C TYR A 274 4.56 -19.18 -2.27
N TYR A 275 3.55 -19.73 -2.95
CA TYR A 275 2.91 -20.99 -2.52
C TYR A 275 3.50 -22.23 -3.19
N GLY A 276 4.54 -22.07 -4.02
CA GLY A 276 5.23 -23.20 -4.65
C GLY A 276 4.31 -23.97 -5.59
N LEU A 277 3.63 -23.26 -6.51
CA LEU A 277 2.70 -23.84 -7.49
C LEU A 277 3.32 -23.81 -8.90
N PRO A 278 4.32 -24.66 -9.20
CA PRO A 278 5.11 -24.57 -10.43
C PRO A 278 4.24 -24.75 -11.67
N GLY A 279 4.43 -23.87 -12.67
CA GLY A 279 3.70 -23.90 -13.93
C GLY A 279 2.29 -23.31 -13.86
N LEU A 280 1.88 -22.76 -12.70
CA LEU A 280 0.57 -22.16 -12.53
C LEU A 280 0.31 -21.04 -13.55
N SER A 281 1.22 -20.09 -13.72
CA SER A 281 1.02 -18.98 -14.67
C SER A 281 0.92 -19.46 -16.11
N GLN A 282 1.76 -20.41 -16.51
CA GLN A 282 1.74 -21.00 -17.86
C GLN A 282 0.48 -21.83 -18.12
N GLY A 283 -0.05 -22.51 -17.10
CA GLY A 283 -1.29 -23.29 -17.20
C GLY A 283 -2.56 -22.44 -17.10
N ALA A 284 -2.48 -21.27 -16.45
CA ALA A 284 -3.63 -20.40 -16.23
C ALA A 284 -3.83 -19.35 -17.34
N ILE A 285 -2.75 -18.71 -17.80
CA ILE A 285 -2.80 -17.56 -18.71
C ILE A 285 -2.66 -18.05 -20.16
N LYS A 286 -3.44 -17.51 -21.09
CA LYS A 286 -3.30 -17.86 -22.52
C LYS A 286 -1.89 -17.54 -23.04
N PRO A 287 -1.28 -18.41 -23.87
CA PRO A 287 0.12 -18.25 -24.29
C PRO A 287 0.48 -16.86 -24.85
N GLN A 288 -0.41 -16.23 -25.62
CA GLN A 288 -0.15 -14.91 -26.21
C GLN A 288 -0.05 -13.76 -25.18
N TYR A 289 -0.57 -13.94 -23.97
CA TYR A 289 -0.55 -12.92 -22.91
C TYR A 289 0.47 -13.24 -21.81
N TRP A 290 0.95 -14.48 -21.73
CA TRP A 290 1.77 -14.96 -20.62
C TRP A 290 3.04 -14.14 -20.42
N GLN A 291 3.77 -13.81 -21.51
CA GLN A 291 4.99 -13.03 -21.42
C GLN A 291 4.75 -11.61 -20.87
N ALA A 292 3.70 -10.93 -21.35
CA ALA A 292 3.34 -9.59 -20.86
C ALA A 292 2.90 -9.63 -19.39
N ALA A 293 2.15 -10.66 -18.98
CA ALA A 293 1.77 -10.87 -17.58
C ALA A 293 3.00 -11.09 -16.69
N ARG A 294 3.98 -11.88 -17.15
CA ARG A 294 5.22 -12.12 -16.41
C ARG A 294 6.06 -10.85 -16.31
N ASP A 295 6.24 -10.13 -17.42
CA ASP A 295 7.03 -8.90 -17.46
C ASP A 295 6.40 -7.78 -16.61
N LEU A 296 5.07 -7.71 -16.52
CA LEU A 296 4.38 -6.83 -15.58
C LEU A 296 4.71 -7.20 -14.13
N TYR A 297 4.59 -8.48 -13.77
CA TYR A 297 4.81 -8.94 -12.40
C TYR A 297 6.24 -8.71 -11.90
N VAL A 298 7.24 -8.92 -12.76
CA VAL A 298 8.66 -8.68 -12.42
C VAL A 298 9.10 -7.23 -12.69
N ASN A 299 8.15 -6.31 -12.91
CA ASN A 299 8.38 -4.88 -13.16
C ASN A 299 9.30 -4.56 -14.36
N LYS A 300 9.37 -5.42 -15.38
CA LYS A 300 10.08 -5.13 -16.64
C LYS A 300 9.31 -4.18 -17.55
N ILE A 301 7.98 -4.18 -17.46
CA ILE A 301 7.10 -3.25 -18.15
C ILE A 301 6.15 -2.57 -17.16
N THR A 302 5.73 -1.36 -17.48
CA THR A 302 4.73 -0.63 -16.70
C THR A 302 3.32 -1.16 -16.97
N TRP A 303 2.37 -0.82 -16.10
CA TRP A 303 0.95 -1.09 -16.37
C TRP A 303 0.49 -0.48 -17.71
N THR A 304 0.91 0.76 -18.03
CA THR A 304 0.56 1.42 -19.30
C THR A 304 1.06 0.66 -20.54
N GLN A 305 2.20 -0.03 -20.43
CA GLN A 305 2.70 -0.90 -21.49
C GLN A 305 1.93 -2.23 -21.51
N ALA A 306 1.74 -2.87 -20.35
CA ALA A 306 1.01 -4.13 -20.23
C ALA A 306 -0.45 -4.02 -20.70
N ALA A 307 -1.14 -2.93 -20.40
CA ALA A 307 -2.53 -2.67 -20.80
C ALA A 307 -2.74 -2.67 -22.33
N LYS A 308 -1.69 -2.42 -23.12
CA LYS A 308 -1.75 -2.50 -24.60
C LYS A 308 -1.64 -3.94 -25.11
N LEU A 309 -1.09 -4.84 -24.30
CA LEU A 309 -0.80 -6.23 -24.64
C LEU A 309 -1.82 -7.20 -24.04
N LEU A 310 -2.41 -6.83 -22.90
CA LEU A 310 -3.36 -7.65 -22.15
C LEU A 310 -4.81 -7.39 -22.60
N PRO A 311 -5.70 -8.39 -22.51
CA PRO A 311 -7.09 -8.23 -22.90
C PRO A 311 -7.86 -7.31 -21.93
N ALA A 312 -9.09 -6.95 -22.30
CA ALA A 312 -9.93 -6.06 -21.52
C ALA A 312 -10.54 -6.72 -20.26
N LYS A 313 -10.76 -8.04 -20.28
CA LYS A 313 -11.48 -8.76 -19.22
C LYS A 313 -10.70 -10.00 -18.77
N THR A 314 -10.86 -10.38 -17.49
CA THR A 314 -10.16 -11.53 -16.88
C THR A 314 -10.47 -12.85 -17.59
N ARG A 315 -11.72 -13.08 -17.99
CA ARG A 315 -12.11 -14.28 -18.75
C ARG A 315 -11.31 -14.44 -20.05
N ASP A 316 -10.94 -13.34 -20.70
CA ASP A 316 -10.20 -13.36 -21.95
C ASP A 316 -8.70 -13.59 -21.76
N LEU A 317 -8.18 -13.31 -20.56
CA LEU A 317 -6.79 -13.58 -20.17
C LEU A 317 -6.52 -15.09 -19.99
N LEU A 318 -7.50 -15.80 -19.43
CA LEU A 318 -7.30 -17.15 -18.89
C LEU A 318 -7.64 -18.25 -19.89
N GLN A 319 -6.95 -19.39 -19.79
CA GLN A 319 -7.22 -20.58 -20.59
C GLN A 319 -8.58 -21.18 -20.22
N ALA A 320 -9.28 -21.76 -21.20
CA ALA A 320 -10.64 -22.28 -21.00
C ALA A 320 -10.63 -23.48 -20.04
N GLU A 321 -9.62 -24.33 -20.12
CA GLU A 321 -9.38 -25.50 -19.28
C GLU A 321 -9.12 -25.09 -17.83
N PHE A 322 -8.39 -23.98 -17.63
CA PHE A 322 -8.14 -23.44 -16.30
C PHE A 322 -9.43 -22.94 -15.64
N ILE A 323 -10.27 -22.22 -16.39
CA ILE A 323 -11.59 -21.76 -15.91
C ILE A 323 -12.49 -22.96 -15.58
N ALA A 324 -12.57 -23.95 -16.49
CA ALA A 324 -13.40 -25.14 -16.31
C ALA A 324 -12.96 -26.01 -15.12
N GLY A 325 -11.66 -26.04 -14.83
CA GLY A 325 -11.08 -26.72 -13.67
C GLY A 325 -11.17 -25.96 -12.35
N GLY A 326 -11.88 -24.82 -12.32
CA GLY A 326 -11.98 -23.88 -11.20
C GLY A 326 -12.71 -24.41 -9.97
N SER A 327 -12.13 -25.39 -9.28
CA SER A 327 -12.70 -26.00 -8.07
C SER A 327 -11.66 -26.23 -6.99
N VAL A 328 -12.05 -25.97 -5.74
CA VAL A 328 -11.28 -26.28 -4.53
C VAL A 328 -10.91 -27.77 -4.45
N LEU A 329 -11.78 -28.68 -4.90
CA LEU A 329 -11.47 -30.11 -4.83
C LEU A 329 -10.42 -30.52 -5.88
N GLY A 330 -10.49 -29.93 -7.08
CA GLY A 330 -9.71 -30.35 -8.24
C GLY A 330 -8.33 -29.69 -8.37
N ASN A 331 -8.10 -28.52 -7.76
CA ASN A 331 -6.93 -27.70 -8.10
C ASN A 331 -6.33 -26.97 -6.88
N GLN A 332 -5.00 -27.07 -6.73
CA GLN A 332 -4.25 -26.50 -5.61
C GLN A 332 -4.35 -24.96 -5.54
N PHE A 333 -4.33 -24.27 -6.68
CA PHE A 333 -4.48 -22.81 -6.71
C PHE A 333 -5.82 -22.36 -6.12
N PHE A 334 -6.91 -23.03 -6.48
CA PHE A 334 -8.24 -22.71 -5.97
C PHE A 334 -8.40 -23.04 -4.48
N ARG A 335 -7.76 -24.10 -3.98
CA ARG A 335 -7.64 -24.33 -2.53
C ARG A 335 -6.89 -23.21 -1.83
N GLN A 336 -5.81 -22.74 -2.43
CA GLN A 336 -5.01 -21.68 -1.84
C GLN A 336 -5.76 -20.35 -1.82
N LEU A 337 -6.54 -20.04 -2.87
CA LEU A 337 -7.45 -18.88 -2.86
C LEU A 337 -8.45 -18.96 -1.70
N GLN A 338 -9.02 -20.14 -1.44
CA GLN A 338 -9.94 -20.34 -0.32
C GLN A 338 -9.23 -20.22 1.04
N ALA A 339 -8.02 -20.78 1.18
CA ALA A 339 -7.21 -20.65 2.39
C ALA A 339 -6.80 -19.19 2.68
N ASN A 340 -6.73 -18.37 1.61
CA ASN A 340 -6.52 -16.94 1.65
C ASN A 340 -7.81 -16.12 1.81
N GLU A 341 -8.89 -16.71 2.32
CA GLU A 341 -9.96 -15.92 2.93
C GLU A 341 -9.40 -15.03 4.05
N ALA A 342 -9.99 -13.87 4.27
CA ALA A 342 -9.51 -12.93 5.28
C ALA A 342 -10.35 -12.85 6.55
N TYR A 343 -11.57 -13.39 6.60
CA TYR A 343 -12.63 -13.01 7.55
C TYR A 343 -13.12 -14.11 8.52
N CYS A 344 -12.67 -15.36 8.34
CA CYS A 344 -13.13 -16.52 9.07
C CYS A 344 -12.41 -16.73 10.41
N TRP A 345 -12.68 -15.85 11.38
CA TRP A 345 -12.37 -16.07 12.79
C TRP A 345 -13.32 -15.28 13.68
N ARG A 346 -13.36 -15.54 14.99
CA ARG A 346 -14.14 -14.72 15.92
C ARG A 346 -13.35 -13.45 16.27
N ALA A 347 -13.67 -12.34 15.63
CA ALA A 347 -13.00 -11.06 15.84
C ALA A 347 -13.25 -10.49 17.25
N LYS A 348 -12.30 -9.72 17.76
CA LYS A 348 -12.35 -9.06 19.07
C LYS A 348 -12.40 -7.54 18.96
N THR A 349 -11.87 -6.98 17.87
CA THR A 349 -11.81 -5.54 17.60
C THR A 349 -12.99 -5.12 16.73
N PRO A 350 -13.69 -4.02 17.07
CA PRO A 350 -14.75 -3.49 16.22
C PRO A 350 -14.21 -2.97 14.89
N ALA A 351 -14.96 -3.16 13.80
CA ALA A 351 -14.57 -2.69 12.48
C ALA A 351 -15.69 -1.97 11.70
N ARG A 352 -15.30 -1.12 10.75
CA ARG A 352 -16.16 -0.59 9.67
C ARG A 352 -15.70 -1.12 8.32
N LEU A 353 -16.64 -1.59 7.51
CA LEU A 353 -16.44 -2.13 6.16
C LEU A 353 -17.12 -1.21 5.15
N TYR A 354 -16.34 -0.38 4.45
CA TYR A 354 -16.87 0.59 3.48
C TYR A 354 -17.03 -0.05 2.10
N TYR A 355 -18.17 0.22 1.46
CA TYR A 355 -18.46 -0.26 0.12
C TYR A 355 -19.26 0.77 -0.68
N GLY A 356 -19.08 0.78 -2.00
CA GLY A 356 -19.83 1.61 -2.93
C GLY A 356 -20.71 0.77 -3.85
N GLN A 357 -21.83 1.33 -4.32
CA GLN A 357 -22.78 0.58 -5.17
C GLN A 357 -22.16 0.17 -6.50
N ILE A 358 -21.39 1.08 -7.10
CA ILE A 358 -20.82 0.93 -8.44
C ILE A 358 -19.32 0.61 -8.39
N ASP A 359 -18.85 0.02 -7.27
CA ASP A 359 -17.47 -0.46 -7.18
C ASP A 359 -17.20 -1.48 -8.29
N GLU A 360 -16.33 -1.09 -9.21
CA GLU A 360 -16.00 -1.80 -10.43
C GLU A 360 -15.08 -3.01 -10.22
N VAL A 361 -14.68 -3.27 -8.97
CA VAL A 361 -13.71 -4.31 -8.59
C VAL A 361 -14.33 -5.24 -7.56
N ILE A 362 -14.81 -4.66 -6.46
CA ILE A 362 -15.27 -5.38 -5.28
C ILE A 362 -16.76 -5.14 -5.10
N ALA A 363 -17.55 -6.10 -5.58
CA ALA A 363 -19.00 -6.03 -5.44
C ALA A 363 -19.41 -5.90 -3.95
N PRO A 364 -20.47 -5.14 -3.63
CA PRO A 364 -20.93 -4.92 -2.25
C PRO A 364 -21.06 -6.18 -1.40
N HIS A 365 -21.58 -7.26 -1.99
CA HIS A 365 -21.78 -8.52 -1.27
C HIS A 365 -20.47 -9.20 -0.88
N ILE A 366 -19.36 -8.97 -1.59
CA ILE A 366 -18.02 -9.48 -1.23
C ILE A 366 -17.43 -8.64 -0.08
N ALA A 367 -17.54 -7.30 -0.19
CA ALA A 367 -17.02 -6.38 0.83
C ALA A 367 -17.71 -6.54 2.20
N THR A 368 -18.97 -6.95 2.21
CA THR A 368 -19.82 -7.01 3.41
C THR A 368 -19.94 -8.39 4.07
N LEU A 369 -19.36 -9.46 3.47
CA LEU A 369 -19.36 -10.82 4.03
C LEU A 369 -19.01 -10.88 5.53
N PRO A 370 -17.95 -10.18 6.03
CA PRO A 370 -17.54 -10.32 7.42
C PRO A 370 -18.61 -9.84 8.42
N MET A 371 -19.47 -8.88 8.06
CA MET A 371 -20.54 -8.39 8.95
C MET A 371 -21.43 -9.54 9.42
N LYS A 372 -22.02 -10.28 8.47
CA LYS A 372 -22.90 -11.40 8.81
C LYS A 372 -22.16 -12.59 9.41
N TYR A 373 -20.91 -12.81 9.00
CA TYR A 373 -20.06 -13.82 9.61
C TYR A 373 -19.84 -13.54 11.11
N GLN A 374 -19.43 -12.31 11.48
CA GLN A 374 -19.17 -11.96 12.88
C GLN A 374 -20.44 -11.93 13.72
N GLU A 375 -21.57 -11.45 13.18
CA GLU A 375 -22.88 -11.55 13.85
C GLU A 375 -23.23 -13.00 14.20
N THR A 376 -23.01 -13.91 13.25
CA THR A 376 -23.30 -15.35 13.43
C THR A 376 -22.34 -16.01 14.43
N MET A 377 -21.06 -15.63 14.40
CA MET A 377 -20.04 -16.19 15.27
C MET A 377 -20.03 -15.59 16.68
N GLY A 378 -20.82 -14.55 16.95
CA GLY A 378 -20.75 -13.79 18.20
C GLY A 378 -19.40 -13.11 18.40
N GLY A 379 -18.82 -12.60 17.31
CA GLY A 379 -17.60 -11.79 17.31
C GLY A 379 -17.87 -10.32 17.58
N ALA A 380 -16.81 -9.50 17.51
CA ALA A 380 -16.92 -8.06 17.58
C ALA A 380 -17.74 -7.49 16.42
N SER A 381 -18.38 -6.34 16.66
CA SER A 381 -19.19 -5.65 15.65
C SER A 381 -18.35 -5.24 14.44
N MET A 382 -18.76 -5.71 13.26
CA MET A 382 -18.24 -5.25 11.97
C MET A 382 -19.38 -4.62 11.18
N ASN A 383 -19.40 -3.29 11.09
CA ASN A 383 -20.49 -2.56 10.46
C ASN A 383 -20.20 -2.29 9.00
N ALA A 384 -21.05 -2.77 8.09
CA ALA A 384 -21.02 -2.37 6.70
C ALA A 384 -21.52 -0.93 6.56
N VAL A 385 -20.73 -0.05 5.93
CA VAL A 385 -21.05 1.37 5.75
C VAL A 385 -21.11 1.68 4.27
N PHE A 386 -22.30 2.09 3.81
CA PHE A 386 -22.56 2.42 2.42
C PHE A 386 -22.04 3.82 2.08
N ALA A 387 -21.12 3.89 1.11
CA ALA A 387 -20.55 5.15 0.63
C ALA A 387 -21.45 5.90 -0.36
N GLY A 388 -22.59 5.30 -0.77
CA GLY A 388 -23.59 5.89 -1.65
C GLY A 388 -23.66 5.26 -3.04
N GLU A 389 -24.73 5.59 -3.76
CA GLU A 389 -25.04 5.06 -5.11
C GLU A 389 -23.97 5.40 -6.15
N GLY A 390 -23.34 6.57 -6.03
CA GLY A 390 -22.28 7.02 -6.95
C GLY A 390 -20.86 6.62 -6.53
N ALA A 391 -20.69 5.87 -5.44
CA ALA A 391 -19.37 5.48 -4.97
C ALA A 391 -18.85 4.29 -5.78
N ASN A 392 -17.79 4.56 -6.56
CA ASN A 392 -16.97 3.54 -7.22
C ASN A 392 -15.81 3.08 -6.31
N HIS A 393 -14.87 2.30 -6.83
CA HIS A 393 -13.78 1.72 -6.01
C HIS A 393 -12.97 2.79 -5.25
N ARG A 394 -12.66 3.92 -5.91
CA ARG A 394 -11.99 5.07 -5.28
C ARG A 394 -12.93 5.90 -4.42
N GLY A 395 -14.20 6.04 -4.80
CA GLY A 395 -15.21 6.73 -4.00
C GLY A 395 -15.43 6.08 -2.64
N ALA A 396 -15.47 4.75 -2.59
CA ALA A 396 -15.54 3.99 -1.34
C ALA A 396 -14.33 4.25 -0.43
N PHE A 397 -13.13 4.35 -0.99
CA PHE A 397 -11.92 4.76 -0.25
C PHE A 397 -12.05 6.18 0.31
N LEU A 398 -12.36 7.15 -0.54
CA LEU A 398 -12.43 8.56 -0.13
C LEU A 398 -13.48 8.79 0.96
N PHE A 399 -14.68 8.23 0.78
CA PHE A 399 -15.71 8.25 1.81
C PHE A 399 -15.22 7.57 3.10
N GLY A 400 -14.63 6.38 2.95
CA GLY A 400 -14.14 5.57 4.07
C GLY A 400 -13.10 6.29 4.91
N ILE A 401 -12.11 6.96 4.31
CA ILE A 401 -11.08 7.71 5.07
C ILE A 401 -11.66 8.94 5.79
N LEU A 402 -12.65 9.62 5.19
CA LEU A 402 -13.31 10.75 5.86
C LEU A 402 -14.15 10.29 7.05
N ASP A 403 -14.95 9.25 6.86
CA ASP A 403 -15.86 8.73 7.89
C ASP A 403 -15.10 8.03 9.01
N GLN A 404 -14.13 7.17 8.69
CA GLN A 404 -13.39 6.43 9.71
C GLN A 404 -12.56 7.37 10.60
N LYS A 405 -12.08 8.50 10.06
CA LYS A 405 -11.36 9.52 10.84
C LYS A 405 -12.25 10.11 11.94
N LYS A 406 -13.51 10.42 11.62
CA LYS A 406 -14.51 10.90 12.59
C LYS A 406 -14.78 9.84 13.65
N TRP A 407 -14.98 8.59 13.22
CA TRP A 407 -15.23 7.48 14.11
C TRP A 407 -14.06 7.19 15.07
N PHE A 408 -12.82 7.21 14.59
CA PHE A 408 -11.64 7.04 15.45
C PHE A 408 -11.53 8.18 16.46
N ASP A 409 -11.80 9.43 16.07
CA ASP A 409 -11.82 10.57 17.00
C ASP A 409 -12.90 10.42 18.08
N GLU A 410 -14.07 9.86 17.77
CA GLU A 410 -15.12 9.57 18.76
C GLU A 410 -14.68 8.49 19.75
N LEU A 411 -13.98 7.45 19.28
CA LEU A 411 -13.48 6.37 20.14
C LEU A 411 -12.36 6.83 21.06
N ARG A 412 -11.57 7.82 20.68
CA ARG A 412 -10.51 8.40 21.52
C ARG A 412 -11.04 9.26 22.67
N LYS A 413 -12.28 9.74 22.58
CA LYS A 413 -12.93 10.56 23.64
C LYS A 413 -13.59 9.71 24.73
N LYS A 414 -13.74 8.40 24.49
CA LYS A 414 -14.36 7.42 25.40
C LYS A 414 -13.28 6.58 26.04
#